data_AF-A0A841TZS3-F1
#
_entry.id   AF-A0A841TZS3-F1
#
_cell.length_a   1.000
_cell.length_b   1.000
_cell.length_c   1.000
_cell.angle_alpha   90.00
_cell.angle_beta   90.00
_cell.angle_gamma   90.00
#
_symmetry.space_group_name_H-M   'P 1'
#
loop_
_entity.id
_entity.type
_entity.pdbx_description
1 polymer ?
#
loop_
_entity_poly.entity_id
_entity_poly.type
_entity_poly.pdbx_seq_one_letter_code
_entity_poly.pdbx_strand_id
1 'polypeptide(L)'
;MGTENLGILDILAAERSIYQTHFRFFRLVDTRQYERIGSCFTPNADIEYRIMPGPPQYFNGRDEFVNFMLAGGKSSGSAVAHVGGQSTVVWEDGRPRLLAYATVWHWASTHTESGAHRPADWTTIGYIEDDYERFEGDWLIAKRLVTPVAGLVAAGAAPGLGRRTPQRASDYE
;
A
#
# COMPACT_ATOMS: atom_id res chain seq x y z
N MET A 1 8.07 -31.04 -6.51
CA MET A 1 9.34 -30.95 -5.76
C MET A 1 8.98 -30.31 -4.45
N GLY A 2 8.88 -31.15 -3.41
CA GLY A 2 8.30 -30.79 -2.12
C GLY A 2 9.25 -29.97 -1.25
N THR A 3 8.66 -29.37 -0.23
CA THR A 3 9.21 -28.59 0.90
C THR A 3 10.36 -29.22 1.69
N GLU A 4 10.89 -30.38 1.28
CA GLU A 4 11.75 -31.24 2.11
C GLU A 4 13.21 -30.79 2.28
N ASN A 5 13.66 -29.67 1.71
CA ASN A 5 15.09 -29.32 1.72
C ASN A 5 15.45 -27.86 2.05
N LEU A 6 14.53 -27.06 2.58
CA LEU A 6 14.94 -25.81 3.23
C LEU A 6 15.13 -26.07 4.72
N GLY A 7 16.34 -25.82 5.22
CA GLY A 7 16.56 -25.83 6.65
C GLY A 7 15.71 -24.75 7.31
N ILE A 8 15.36 -24.91 8.58
CA ILE A 8 14.61 -23.89 9.33
C ILE A 8 15.27 -22.50 9.26
N LEU A 9 16.61 -22.47 9.21
CA LEU A 9 17.36 -21.22 9.05
C LEU A 9 17.15 -20.57 7.67
N ASP A 10 17.01 -21.37 6.61
CA ASP A 10 16.76 -20.85 5.26
C ASP A 10 15.34 -20.28 5.15
N ILE A 11 14.36 -20.94 5.77
CA ILE A 11 12.98 -20.47 5.85
C ILE A 11 12.92 -19.12 6.58
N LEU A 12 13.53 -19.03 7.77
CA LEU A 12 13.54 -17.79 8.54
C LEU A 12 14.27 -16.65 7.81
N ALA A 13 15.35 -16.96 7.09
CA ALA A 13 16.07 -15.98 6.27
C ALA A 13 15.20 -15.49 5.09
N ALA A 14 14.49 -16.40 4.44
CA ALA A 14 13.56 -16.08 3.36
C ALA A 14 12.40 -15.21 3.85
N GLU A 15 11.74 -15.57 4.97
CA GLU A 15 10.66 -14.79 5.57
C GLU A 15 11.11 -13.38 5.94
N ARG A 16 12.30 -13.24 6.53
CA ARG A 16 12.88 -11.92 6.81
C ARG A 16 13.05 -11.10 5.53
N SER A 17 13.56 -11.70 4.46
CA SER A 17 13.72 -11.03 3.16
C SER A 17 12.37 -10.62 2.57
N ILE A 18 11.35 -11.47 2.69
CA ILE A 18 9.99 -11.21 2.22
C ILE A 18 9.39 -10.01 2.95
N TYR A 19 9.47 -9.97 4.28
CA TYR A 19 9.02 -8.80 5.04
C TYR A 19 9.76 -7.52 4.66
N GLN A 20 11.07 -7.62 4.41
CA GLN A 20 11.86 -6.47 3.95
C GLN A 20 11.36 -5.96 2.60
N THR A 21 11.11 -6.84 1.63
CA THR A 21 10.52 -6.46 0.32
C THR A 21 9.14 -5.83 0.50
N HIS A 22 8.27 -6.45 1.30
CA HIS A 22 6.91 -5.97 1.57
C HIS A 22 6.90 -4.56 2.17
N PHE A 23 7.66 -4.32 3.24
CA PHE A 23 7.69 -3.00 3.88
C PHE A 23 8.49 -1.97 3.08
N ARG A 24 9.49 -2.40 2.29
CA ARG A 24 10.21 -1.52 1.36
C ARG A 24 9.26 -0.96 0.32
N PHE A 25 8.35 -1.77 -0.23
CA PHE A 25 7.33 -1.31 -1.16
C PHE A 25 6.55 -0.11 -0.59
N PHE A 26 5.97 -0.26 0.61
CA PHE A 26 5.20 0.83 1.23
C PHE A 26 6.03 2.08 1.47
N ARG A 27 7.26 1.91 1.97
CA ARG A 27 8.17 3.05 2.16
C ARG A 27 8.45 3.78 0.86
N LEU A 28 8.65 3.07 -0.25
CA LEU A 28 8.89 3.70 -1.56
C LEU A 28 7.65 4.46 -2.04
N VAL A 29 6.45 3.91 -1.84
CA VAL A 29 5.19 4.60 -2.16
C VAL A 29 5.00 5.85 -1.30
N ASP A 30 5.13 5.74 0.02
CA ASP A 30 4.94 6.84 0.98
C ASP A 30 5.93 7.99 0.75
N THR A 31 7.16 7.65 0.34
CA THR A 31 8.21 8.62 0.02
C THR A 31 8.25 9.03 -1.46
N ARG A 32 7.27 8.60 -2.26
CA ARG A 32 7.10 8.93 -3.69
C ARG A 32 8.30 8.55 -4.58
N GLN A 33 9.07 7.54 -4.19
CA GLN A 33 10.19 7.00 -4.98
C GLN A 33 9.67 5.94 -5.97
N TYR A 34 8.72 6.34 -6.81
CA TYR A 34 7.96 5.44 -7.68
C TYR A 34 8.84 4.73 -8.71
N GLU A 35 9.91 5.39 -9.17
CA GLU A 35 10.90 4.82 -10.08
C GLU A 35 11.64 3.60 -9.51
N ARG A 36 11.65 3.45 -8.18
CA ARG A 36 12.32 2.35 -7.48
C ARG A 36 11.38 1.20 -7.12
N ILE A 37 10.07 1.38 -7.28
CA ILE A 37 9.07 0.38 -6.85
C ILE A 37 9.24 -0.95 -7.59
N GLY A 38 9.65 -0.92 -8.86
CA GLY A 38 9.91 -2.13 -9.65
C GLY A 38 10.93 -3.08 -9.01
N SER A 39 11.81 -2.57 -8.12
CA SER A 39 12.75 -3.41 -7.37
C SER A 39 12.10 -4.34 -6.33
N CYS A 40 10.79 -4.21 -6.08
CA CYS A 40 10.04 -5.09 -5.17
C CYS A 40 9.31 -6.22 -5.92
N PHE A 41 9.28 -6.18 -7.25
CA PHE A 41 8.49 -7.10 -8.09
C PHE A 41 9.39 -7.86 -9.07
N THR A 42 9.01 -9.10 -9.37
CA THR A 42 9.58 -9.82 -10.51
C THR A 42 9.22 -9.09 -11.82
N PRO A 43 10.02 -9.24 -12.90
CA PRO A 43 9.72 -8.57 -14.17
C PRO A 43 8.29 -8.83 -14.70
N ASN A 44 7.81 -10.07 -14.53
CA ASN A 44 6.52 -10.54 -15.03
C ASN A 44 5.43 -10.60 -13.95
N ALA A 45 5.56 -9.82 -12.87
CA ALA A 45 4.63 -9.89 -11.75
C ALA A 45 3.17 -9.62 -12.17
N ASP A 46 2.23 -10.41 -11.66
CA ASP A 46 0.79 -10.23 -11.84
C ASP A 46 0.24 -9.37 -10.68
N ILE A 47 -0.22 -8.16 -10.97
CA ILE A 47 -0.56 -7.17 -9.94
C ILE A 47 -2.00 -6.72 -10.12
N GLU A 48 -2.81 -6.92 -9.09
CA GLU A 48 -4.22 -6.59 -9.07
C GLU A 48 -4.60 -5.77 -7.82
N TYR A 49 -5.26 -4.64 -8.03
CA TYR A 49 -5.83 -3.81 -6.97
C TYR A 49 -7.34 -3.68 -7.15
N ARG A 50 -8.09 -4.21 -6.17
CA ARG A 50 -9.56 -4.09 -6.04
C ARG A 50 -9.97 -3.16 -4.89
N ILE A 51 -9.06 -2.32 -4.40
CA ILE A 51 -9.24 -1.49 -3.19
C ILE A 51 -9.73 -0.07 -3.49
N MET A 52 -9.46 0.44 -4.69
CA MET A 52 -9.82 1.81 -5.08
C MET A 52 -11.25 1.87 -5.63
N PRO A 53 -11.97 3.00 -5.47
CA PRO A 53 -13.23 3.21 -6.16
C PRO A 53 -13.06 3.08 -7.68
N GLY A 54 -13.96 2.34 -8.33
CA GLY A 54 -13.94 2.10 -9.78
C GLY A 54 -13.63 0.65 -10.16
N PRO A 55 -13.34 0.38 -11.45
CA PRO A 55 -12.99 -0.96 -11.88
C PRO A 55 -11.64 -1.41 -11.28
N PRO A 56 -11.46 -2.71 -11.00
CA PRO A 56 -10.18 -3.26 -10.60
C PRO A 56 -9.06 -2.86 -11.56
N GLN A 57 -7.90 -2.56 -11.00
CA GLN A 57 -6.70 -2.23 -11.77
C GLN A 57 -5.84 -3.48 -11.89
N TYR A 58 -5.40 -3.77 -13.11
CA TYR A 58 -4.59 -4.94 -13.46
C TYR A 58 -3.33 -4.48 -14.16
N PHE A 59 -2.19 -5.09 -13.83
CA PHE A 59 -0.92 -4.81 -14.46
C PHE A 59 -0.18 -6.12 -14.75
N ASN A 60 0.29 -6.26 -16.00
CA ASN A 60 1.02 -7.42 -16.49
C ASN A 60 2.52 -7.11 -16.48
N GLY A 61 3.14 -7.28 -15.33
CA GLY A 61 4.55 -7.00 -15.11
C GLY A 61 4.80 -5.68 -14.38
N ARG A 62 5.99 -5.60 -13.79
CA ARG A 62 6.36 -4.48 -12.93
C ARG A 62 6.45 -3.14 -13.67
N ASP A 63 6.82 -3.16 -14.95
CA ASP A 63 7.04 -1.94 -15.71
C ASP A 63 5.73 -1.21 -16.01
N GLU A 64 4.66 -1.96 -16.32
CA GLU A 64 3.32 -1.41 -16.48
C GLU A 64 2.85 -0.73 -15.19
N PHE A 65 3.05 -1.40 -14.06
CA PHE A 65 2.69 -0.87 -12.75
C PHE A 65 3.53 0.37 -12.36
N VAL A 66 4.84 0.37 -12.59
CA VAL A 66 5.70 1.53 -12.32
C VAL A 66 5.29 2.73 -13.18
N ASN A 67 4.99 2.51 -14.46
CA ASN A 67 4.52 3.57 -15.35
C ASN A 67 3.20 4.18 -14.88
N PHE A 68 2.26 3.35 -14.41
CA PHE A 68 1.02 3.82 -13.81
C PHE A 68 1.27 4.69 -12.56
N MET A 69 2.12 4.24 -11.65
CA MET A 69 2.46 4.99 -10.43
C MET A 69 3.15 6.34 -10.75
N LEU A 70 4.07 6.36 -11.72
CA LEU A 70 4.74 7.57 -12.19
C LEU A 70 3.76 8.57 -12.83
N ALA A 71 2.79 8.08 -13.60
CA ALA A 71 1.75 8.91 -14.21
C ALA A 71 0.84 9.54 -13.15
N GLY A 72 0.37 8.75 -12.18
CA GLY A 72 -0.49 9.21 -11.08
C GLY A 72 0.22 10.14 -10.08
N GLY A 73 1.53 9.95 -9.86
CA GLY A 73 2.33 10.78 -8.96
C GLY A 73 2.52 12.21 -9.44
N LYS A 74 2.55 12.44 -10.76
CA LYS A 74 2.74 13.78 -11.35
C LYS A 74 1.48 14.64 -11.30
N SER A 75 0.30 14.03 -11.27
CA SER A 75 -0.99 14.74 -11.40
C SER A 75 -1.69 15.01 -10.08
N SER A 76 -1.47 14.19 -9.04
CA SER A 76 -2.37 14.18 -7.89
C SER A 76 -1.95 15.02 -6.69
N GLY A 77 -0.67 15.41 -6.56
CA GLY A 77 -0.17 16.11 -5.36
C GLY A 77 -0.39 15.35 -4.04
N SER A 78 -0.98 14.16 -4.11
CA SER A 78 -1.60 13.47 -2.99
C SER A 78 -0.55 12.73 -2.19
N ALA A 79 -0.64 12.82 -0.86
CA ALA A 79 0.23 12.08 0.04
C ALA A 79 -0.51 10.86 0.56
N VAL A 80 0.25 9.81 0.85
CA VAL A 80 -0.26 8.59 1.46
C VAL A 80 0.66 8.17 2.60
N ALA A 81 0.09 7.45 3.57
CA ALA A 81 0.85 6.77 4.60
C ALA A 81 0.27 5.37 4.80
N HIS A 82 1.11 4.35 4.60
CA HIS A 82 0.73 2.96 4.81
C HIS A 82 1.11 2.53 6.23
N VAL A 83 0.14 1.99 6.95
CA VAL A 83 0.33 1.36 8.26
C VAL A 83 0.11 -0.14 8.12
N GLY A 84 1.19 -0.91 8.25
CA GLY A 84 1.13 -2.37 8.24
C GLY A 84 0.38 -2.91 9.45
N GLY A 85 -0.57 -3.81 9.21
CA GLY A 85 -1.34 -4.53 10.22
C GLY A 85 -0.78 -5.91 10.50
N GLN A 86 -1.65 -6.83 10.93
CA GLN A 86 -1.28 -8.24 11.13
C GLN A 86 -0.80 -8.84 9.82
N SER A 87 0.29 -9.60 9.87
CA SER A 87 0.89 -10.24 8.70
C SER A 87 1.45 -11.60 9.06
N THR A 88 1.37 -12.55 8.11
CA THR A 88 1.97 -13.87 8.23
C THR A 88 2.56 -14.30 6.90
N VAL A 89 3.65 -15.06 6.93
CA VAL A 89 4.12 -15.81 5.76
C VAL A 89 3.65 -17.25 5.92
N VAL A 90 3.04 -17.79 4.89
CA VAL A 90 2.63 -19.19 4.79
C VAL A 90 3.44 -19.85 3.67
N TRP A 91 3.85 -21.09 3.89
CA TRP A 91 4.59 -21.87 2.90
C TRP A 91 3.71 -23.02 2.41
N GLU A 92 3.39 -22.99 1.13
CA GLU A 92 2.59 -24.03 0.46
C GLU A 92 3.43 -24.58 -0.70
N ASP A 93 3.71 -25.89 -0.70
CA ASP A 93 4.52 -26.55 -1.73
C ASP A 93 5.87 -25.87 -2.02
N GLY A 94 6.49 -25.31 -0.97
CA GLY A 94 7.79 -24.64 -1.04
C GLY A 94 7.74 -23.22 -1.59
N ARG A 95 6.53 -22.68 -1.79
CA ARG A 95 6.29 -21.32 -2.26
C ARG A 95 5.78 -20.47 -1.11
N PRO A 96 6.48 -19.38 -0.77
CA PRO A 96 6.03 -18.49 0.28
C PRO A 96 4.97 -17.51 -0.24
N ARG A 97 3.90 -17.37 0.54
CA ARG A 97 2.85 -16.37 0.37
C ARG A 97 2.79 -15.50 1.62
N LEU A 98 2.76 -14.18 1.45
CA LEU A 98 2.50 -13.25 2.55
C LEU A 98 1.03 -12.83 2.51
N LEU A 99 0.39 -12.95 3.67
CA LEU A 99 -0.95 -12.45 3.92
C LEU A 99 -0.82 -11.29 4.91
N ALA A 100 -1.40 -10.13 4.59
CA ALA A 100 -1.32 -8.97 5.47
C ALA A 100 -2.55 -8.07 5.38
N TYR A 101 -2.77 -7.32 6.47
CA TYR A 101 -3.64 -6.17 6.47
C TYR A 101 -2.81 -4.89 6.32
N ALA A 102 -3.33 -3.89 5.62
CA ALA A 102 -2.76 -2.55 5.61
C ALA A 102 -3.86 -1.50 5.73
N THR A 103 -3.63 -0.49 6.58
CA THR A 103 -4.44 0.73 6.61
C THR A 103 -3.71 1.81 5.85
N VAL A 104 -4.36 2.45 4.89
CA VAL A 104 -3.77 3.55 4.11
C VAL A 104 -4.52 4.83 4.40
N TRP A 105 -3.77 5.86 4.76
CA TRP A 105 -4.28 7.21 4.97
C TRP A 105 -3.96 8.05 3.75
N HIS A 106 -4.92 8.80 3.25
CA HIS A 106 -4.80 9.55 2.01
C HIS A 106 -5.08 11.04 2.22
N TRP A 107 -4.23 11.88 1.64
CA TRP A 107 -4.37 13.34 1.63
C TRP A 107 -4.33 13.84 0.20
N ALA A 108 -5.32 14.62 -0.23
CA ALA A 108 -5.25 15.46 -1.42
C ALA A 108 -4.23 16.60 -1.24
N SER A 109 -4.10 17.11 -0.01
CA SER A 109 -3.02 18.01 0.42
C SER A 109 -2.67 17.76 1.88
N THR A 110 -1.40 17.86 2.25
CA THR A 110 -0.95 17.65 3.64
C THR A 110 -1.07 18.90 4.52
N HIS A 111 -1.32 20.07 3.91
CA HIS A 111 -1.38 21.34 4.62
C HIS A 111 -2.56 22.22 4.17
N THR A 112 -3.05 23.10 5.04
CA THR A 112 -4.00 24.19 4.71
C THR A 112 -3.32 25.25 3.85
N GLU A 113 -4.10 26.20 3.30
CA GLU A 113 -3.54 27.37 2.61
C GLU A 113 -2.63 28.21 3.51
N SER A 114 -2.91 28.22 4.82
CA SER A 114 -2.06 28.86 5.83
C SER A 114 -0.83 28.04 6.24
N GLY A 115 -0.60 26.87 5.64
CA GLY A 115 0.55 26.01 5.90
C GLY A 115 0.44 25.10 7.13
N ALA A 116 -0.72 25.02 7.80
CA ALA A 116 -0.92 24.12 8.94
C ALA A 116 -1.20 22.69 8.49
N HIS A 117 -0.75 21.68 9.23
CA HIS A 117 -1.07 20.27 8.93
C HIS A 117 -2.58 20.01 8.96
N ARG A 118 -3.06 19.14 8.08
CA ARG A 118 -4.48 18.73 8.05
C ARG A 118 -4.68 17.22 8.30
N PRO A 119 -5.86 16.81 8.79
CA PRO A 119 -6.26 15.41 8.83
C PRO A 119 -6.27 14.77 7.43
N ALA A 120 -6.20 13.43 7.39
CA ALA A 120 -6.41 12.69 6.15
C ALA A 120 -7.82 12.93 5.61
N ASP A 121 -7.95 12.95 4.28
CA ASP A 121 -9.23 13.12 3.61
C ASP A 121 -10.04 11.81 3.64
N TRP A 122 -9.36 10.67 3.55
CA TRP A 122 -9.99 9.34 3.61
C TRP A 122 -8.99 8.23 3.97
N THR A 123 -9.52 7.07 4.32
CA THR A 123 -8.74 5.87 4.67
C THR A 123 -9.23 4.63 3.94
N THR A 124 -8.35 3.65 3.74
CA THR A 124 -8.72 2.29 3.30
C THR A 124 -8.12 1.24 4.21
N ILE A 125 -8.79 0.09 4.30
CA ILE A 125 -8.26 -1.11 4.96
C ILE A 125 -8.24 -2.22 3.91
N GLY A 126 -7.04 -2.56 3.46
CA GLY A 126 -6.80 -3.57 2.45
C GLY A 126 -6.31 -4.89 3.07
N TYR A 127 -6.72 -5.99 2.46
CA TYR A 127 -6.15 -7.31 2.61
C TYR A 127 -5.20 -7.53 1.43
N ILE A 128 -3.99 -7.98 1.72
CA ILE A 128 -2.92 -8.16 0.76
C ILE A 128 -2.55 -9.63 0.74
N GLU A 129 -2.55 -10.18 -0.47
CA GLU A 129 -2.09 -11.52 -0.77
C GLU A 129 -0.95 -11.40 -1.78
N ASP A 130 0.27 -11.66 -1.33
CA ASP A 130 1.47 -11.59 -2.15
C ASP A 130 2.10 -12.98 -2.29
N ASP A 131 2.26 -13.47 -3.52
CA ASP A 131 3.11 -14.64 -3.80
C ASP A 131 4.54 -14.17 -4.10
N TYR A 132 5.53 -14.82 -3.53
CA TYR A 132 6.94 -14.46 -3.71
C TYR A 132 7.71 -15.52 -4.50
N GLU A 133 8.62 -15.03 -5.33
CA GLU A 133 9.59 -15.86 -6.04
C GLU A 133 10.99 -15.32 -5.85
N ARG A 134 11.97 -16.23 -5.91
CA ARG A 134 13.37 -15.85 -5.86
C ARG A 134 13.83 -15.42 -7.25
N PHE A 135 14.24 -14.17 -7.37
CA PHE A 135 14.74 -13.58 -8.61
C PHE A 135 16.09 -12.91 -8.35
N GLU A 136 17.13 -13.32 -9.07
CA GLU A 136 18.50 -12.80 -8.92
C GLU A 136 19.05 -12.82 -7.48
N GLY A 137 18.57 -13.77 -6.67
CA GLY A 137 18.99 -13.95 -5.28
C GLY A 137 18.05 -13.34 -4.24
N ASP A 138 17.19 -12.41 -4.64
CA ASP A 138 16.23 -11.70 -3.77
C ASP A 138 14.83 -12.33 -3.83
N TRP A 139 14.08 -12.23 -2.73
CA TRP A 139 12.65 -12.59 -2.71
C TRP A 139 11.81 -11.39 -3.13
N LEU A 140 11.23 -11.48 -4.33
CA LEU A 140 10.41 -10.43 -4.93
C LEU A 140 8.96 -10.87 -5.08
N ILE A 141 8.05 -9.90 -5.13
CA ILE A 141 6.63 -10.14 -5.32
C ILE A 141 6.40 -10.58 -6.78
N ALA A 142 5.93 -11.80 -6.96
CA ALA A 142 5.55 -12.37 -8.26
C ALA A 142 4.06 -12.23 -8.53
N LYS A 143 3.24 -12.20 -7.49
CA LYS A 143 1.82 -11.87 -7.59
C LYS A 143 1.42 -10.98 -6.44
N ARG A 144 0.57 -10.00 -6.70
CA ARG A 144 -0.08 -9.19 -5.65
C ARG A 144 -1.56 -9.06 -5.95
N LEU A 145 -2.38 -9.39 -4.97
CA LEU A 145 -3.79 -9.05 -4.94
C LEU A 145 -4.08 -8.20 -3.70
N VAL A 146 -4.72 -7.04 -3.92
CA VAL A 146 -5.19 -6.19 -2.82
C VAL A 146 -6.71 -6.05 -2.88
N THR A 147 -7.40 -6.46 -1.82
CA THR A 147 -8.86 -6.42 -1.70
C THR A 147 -9.33 -5.65 -0.47
N PRO A 148 -10.54 -5.08 -0.46
CA PRO A 148 -11.10 -4.45 0.74
C PRO A 148 -11.45 -5.49 1.81
N VAL A 149 -11.02 -5.24 3.05
CA VAL A 149 -11.34 -6.11 4.23
C VAL A 149 -12.71 -5.76 4.81
N ALA A 150 -13.03 -4.49 4.75
CA ALA A 150 -14.31 -3.91 5.11
C ALA A 150 -14.71 -2.94 3.99
N GLY A 151 -15.93 -2.39 4.05
CA GLY A 151 -16.34 -1.33 3.12
C GLY A 151 -15.37 -0.13 3.15
N LEU A 152 -15.54 0.83 2.23
CA LEU A 152 -14.76 2.07 2.22
C LEU A 152 -14.96 2.82 3.55
N VAL A 153 -13.95 2.79 4.43
CA VAL A 153 -13.96 3.57 5.67
C VAL A 153 -13.35 4.93 5.37
N ALA A 154 -14.16 5.90 4.96
CA ALA A 154 -13.73 7.30 4.95
C ALA A 154 -13.88 7.87 6.37
N ALA A 155 -12.81 7.87 7.17
CA ALA A 155 -12.75 8.69 8.37
C ALA A 155 -12.09 10.03 8.01
N GLY A 156 -12.90 11.02 7.65
CA GLY A 156 -12.44 12.36 7.30
C GLY A 156 -13.58 13.33 7.04
N ALA A 157 -13.37 14.63 7.30
CA ALA A 157 -14.29 15.67 6.89
C ALA A 157 -13.97 16.06 5.44
N ALA A 158 -14.99 16.07 4.56
CA ALA A 158 -14.84 16.58 3.21
C ALA A 158 -14.33 18.04 3.24
N PRO A 159 -13.47 18.46 2.28
CA PRO A 159 -13.12 19.85 2.10
C PRO A 159 -14.39 20.71 2.02
N GLY A 160 -14.57 21.64 2.97
CA GLY A 160 -15.73 22.56 3.02
C GLY A 160 -16.85 22.23 4.01
N LEU A 161 -16.76 21.15 4.80
CA LEU A 161 -17.77 20.80 5.83
C LEU A 161 -17.25 20.82 7.28
N GLY A 162 -16.17 21.55 7.53
CA GLY A 162 -15.79 21.91 8.90
C GLY A 162 -16.93 22.65 9.58
N ARG A 163 -17.45 22.10 10.68
CA ARG A 163 -18.54 22.66 11.50
C ARG A 163 -18.45 24.19 11.60
N ARG A 164 -19.58 24.89 11.42
CA ARG A 164 -19.72 26.29 11.86
C ARG A 164 -19.33 26.37 13.34
N THR A 165 -18.31 27.17 13.63
CA THR A 165 -18.04 27.64 14.99
C THR A 165 -19.31 28.28 15.54
N PRO A 166 -19.75 27.98 16.77
CA PRO A 166 -20.81 28.77 17.39
C PRO A 166 -20.34 30.22 17.44
N GLN A 167 -21.08 31.14 16.82
CA GLN A 167 -20.93 32.56 17.09
C GLN A 167 -21.22 32.77 18.58
N ARG A 168 -20.30 33.41 19.30
CA ARG A 168 -20.60 33.92 20.64
C ARG A 168 -21.74 34.91 20.50
N ALA A 169 -22.82 34.70 21.24
CA ALA A 169 -23.81 35.72 21.49
C ALA A 169 -23.15 36.78 22.39
N SER A 170 -22.58 37.83 21.81
CA SER A 170 -22.17 39.02 22.56
C SER A 170 -22.17 40.32 21.76
N ASP A 171 -22.88 40.37 20.61
CA ASP A 171 -23.00 41.61 19.82
C ASP A 171 -24.47 42.06 19.71
N TYR A 172 -25.20 41.94 20.83
CA TYR A 172 -26.35 42.79 21.12
C TYR A 172 -25.99 43.65 22.34
N GLU A 173 -25.25 44.73 22.09
CA GLU A 173 -25.41 46.01 22.77
C GLU A 173 -25.34 47.13 21.73
#